data_AF-A0A011N4I9-F1
#
_entry.id   AF-A0A011N4I9-F1
#
_cell.length_a   1.000
_cell.length_b   1.000
_cell.length_c   1.000
_cell.angle_alpha   90.00
_cell.angle_beta   90.00
_cell.angle_gamma   90.00
#
_symmetry.space_group_name_H-M   'P 1'
#
loop_
_entity.id
_entity.type
_entity.pdbx_description
1 polymer ?
#
loop_
_entity_poly.entity_id
_entity_poly.type
_entity_poly.pdbx_seq_one_letter_code
_entity_poly.pdbx_strand_id
1 'polypeptide(L)'
;MTRNNSGIKDFPDLAGKTVVTTAGTTSERLLRKMNDSNNMRMKIISAKDHGEAFLTLESGRAAAFVMDEVLLYGKLANARNASDWAVVGTPQSLEAYGCMMRKDDLAFKKVVDAALAQVMTSGEADRIYTKWFLQPIPPKGLNLNFQMSYALKRLYKSPSDKAYD
;
A
#
# COMPACT_ATOMS: atom_id res chain seq x y z
N MET A 1 8.68 -1.02 -4.26
CA MET A 1 9.73 -1.70 -3.48
C MET A 1 10.70 -2.41 -4.41
N THR A 2 11.99 -2.35 -4.12
CA THR A 2 13.08 -2.97 -4.91
C THR A 2 14.26 -3.33 -4.00
N ARG A 3 15.26 -4.06 -4.51
CA ARG A 3 16.54 -4.26 -3.81
C ARG A 3 17.32 -2.94 -3.73
N ASN A 4 18.03 -2.72 -2.63
CA ASN A 4 18.83 -1.50 -2.40
C ASN A 4 19.90 -1.26 -3.48
N ASN A 5 20.44 -2.33 -4.09
CA ASN A 5 21.45 -2.27 -5.14
C ASN A 5 20.88 -2.39 -6.57
N SER A 6 19.56 -2.30 -6.75
CA SER A 6 18.91 -2.48 -8.06
C SER A 6 19.12 -1.32 -9.05
N GLY A 7 19.55 -0.16 -8.55
CA GLY A 7 19.61 1.08 -9.33
C GLY A 7 18.25 1.71 -9.64
N ILE A 8 17.14 1.09 -9.22
CA ILE A 8 15.78 1.62 -9.42
C ILE A 8 15.50 2.66 -8.33
N LYS A 9 15.22 3.89 -8.73
CA LYS A 9 14.88 5.00 -7.83
C LYS A 9 13.49 5.55 -8.07
N ASP A 10 13.02 5.51 -9.32
CA ASP A 10 11.67 5.96 -9.67
C ASP A 10 11.08 5.13 -10.83
N PHE A 11 9.81 5.37 -11.15
CA PHE A 11 9.05 4.62 -12.16
C PHE A 11 9.71 4.58 -13.55
N PRO A 12 10.33 5.65 -14.08
CA PRO A 12 11.05 5.58 -15.37
C PRO A 12 12.13 4.50 -15.43
N ASP A 13 12.77 4.20 -14.30
CA ASP A 13 13.80 3.14 -14.22
C ASP A 13 13.22 1.74 -14.42
N LEU A 14 11.90 1.57 -14.39
CA LEU A 14 11.24 0.30 -14.64
C LEU A 14 11.17 -0.07 -16.12
N ALA A 15 11.48 0.85 -17.03
CA ALA A 15 11.41 0.60 -18.47
C ALA A 15 12.21 -0.64 -18.89
N GLY A 16 11.59 -1.53 -19.67
CA GLY A 16 12.15 -2.80 -20.14
C GLY A 16 12.33 -3.87 -19.06
N LYS A 17 12.03 -3.59 -17.79
CA LYS A 17 12.22 -4.54 -16.68
C LYS A 17 10.97 -5.40 -16.46
N THR A 18 11.17 -6.52 -15.77
CA THR A 18 10.06 -7.30 -15.21
C THR A 18 9.62 -6.66 -13.90
N VAL A 19 8.33 -6.37 -13.77
CA VAL A 19 7.73 -5.72 -12.59
C VAL A 19 6.59 -6.60 -12.09
N VAL A 20 6.50 -6.83 -10.78
CA VAL A 20 5.39 -7.56 -10.18
C VAL A 20 4.44 -6.61 -9.48
N THR A 21 3.16 -6.94 -9.54
CA THR A 21 2.08 -6.31 -8.75
C THR A 21 1.05 -7.39 -8.39
N THR A 22 -0.02 -7.01 -7.68
CA THR A 22 -1.09 -7.94 -7.30
C THR A 22 -2.29 -7.79 -8.23
N ALA A 23 -2.82 -8.91 -8.71
CA ALA A 23 -3.95 -8.96 -9.62
C ALA A 23 -5.19 -8.28 -9.02
N GLY A 24 -5.93 -7.53 -9.85
CA GLY A 24 -7.19 -6.89 -9.46
C GLY A 24 -7.04 -5.62 -8.62
N THR A 25 -5.81 -5.11 -8.45
CA THR A 25 -5.54 -3.88 -7.69
C THR A 25 -5.58 -2.63 -8.56
N THR A 26 -5.73 -1.47 -7.91
CA THR A 26 -5.53 -0.15 -8.51
C THR A 26 -4.12 0.01 -9.08
N SER A 27 -3.10 -0.50 -8.35
CA SER A 27 -1.71 -0.56 -8.77
C SER A 27 -1.50 -1.32 -10.09
N GLU A 28 -2.19 -2.46 -10.30
CA GLU A 28 -2.12 -3.18 -11.58
C GLU A 28 -2.64 -2.34 -12.74
N ARG A 29 -3.82 -1.75 -12.57
CA ARG A 29 -4.43 -0.88 -13.59
C ARG A 29 -3.53 0.31 -13.91
N LEU A 30 -2.95 0.93 -12.88
CA LEU A 30 -2.03 2.06 -13.02
C LEU A 30 -0.78 1.66 -13.78
N LEU A 31 -0.14 0.55 -13.40
CA LEU A 31 1.07 0.07 -14.07
C LEU A 31 0.83 -0.26 -15.54
N ARG A 32 -0.28 -0.93 -15.87
CA ARG A 32 -0.63 -1.25 -17.26
C ARG A 32 -0.83 0.03 -18.08
N LYS A 33 -1.63 0.97 -17.56
CA LYS A 33 -1.84 2.27 -18.20
C LYS A 33 -0.52 3.02 -18.41
N MET A 34 0.33 3.09 -17.39
CA MET A 34 1.64 3.73 -17.49
C MET A 34 2.53 3.05 -18.53
N ASN A 35 2.54 1.71 -18.55
CA ASN A 35 3.34 0.93 -19.49
C ASN A 35 2.99 1.27 -20.95
N ASP A 36 1.69 1.35 -21.23
CA ASP A 36 1.15 1.61 -22.56
C ASP A 36 1.33 3.08 -22.96
N SER A 37 0.92 4.02 -22.09
CA SER A 37 0.99 5.46 -22.35
C SER A 37 2.42 5.98 -22.53
N ASN A 38 3.39 5.40 -21.81
CA ASN A 38 4.78 5.86 -21.84
C ASN A 38 5.71 4.92 -22.62
N ASN A 39 5.17 3.90 -23.30
CA ASN A 39 5.93 2.89 -24.05
C ASN A 39 7.10 2.30 -23.23
N MET A 40 6.85 2.00 -21.95
CA MET A 40 7.90 1.56 -21.04
C MET A 40 8.34 0.12 -21.28
N ARG A 41 7.57 -0.68 -22.02
CA ARG A 41 7.91 -2.07 -22.38
C ARG A 41 8.22 -2.95 -21.16
N MET A 42 7.60 -2.67 -20.03
CA MET A 42 7.67 -3.51 -18.83
C MET A 42 7.02 -4.86 -19.09
N LYS A 43 7.58 -5.92 -18.49
CA LYS A 43 6.93 -7.22 -18.37
C LYS A 43 6.21 -7.28 -17.03
N ILE A 44 4.88 -7.12 -17.03
CA ILE A 44 4.08 -7.05 -15.79
C ILE A 44 3.66 -8.46 -15.37
N ILE A 45 4.06 -8.87 -14.17
CA ILE A 45 3.59 -10.08 -13.49
C ILE A 45 2.46 -9.70 -12.54
N SER A 46 1.30 -10.33 -12.69
CA SER A 46 0.16 -10.19 -11.79
C SER A 46 0.11 -11.40 -10.85
N ALA A 47 0.61 -11.24 -9.63
CA ALA A 47 0.57 -12.28 -8.60
C ALA A 47 -0.82 -12.36 -7.94
N LYS A 48 -1.16 -13.52 -7.36
CA LYS A 48 -2.50 -13.75 -6.78
C LYS A 48 -2.76 -12.92 -5.52
N ASP A 49 -1.71 -12.64 -4.75
CA ASP A 49 -1.76 -11.91 -3.50
C ASP A 49 -0.44 -11.16 -3.24
N HIS A 50 -0.42 -10.29 -2.22
CA HIS A 50 0.75 -9.48 -1.90
C HIS A 50 1.94 -10.30 -1.39
N GLY A 51 1.71 -11.48 -0.81
CA GLY A 51 2.77 -12.38 -0.34
C GLY A 51 3.49 -13.02 -1.52
N GLU A 52 2.75 -13.55 -2.49
CA GLU A 52 3.31 -14.08 -3.74
C GLU A 52 4.01 -12.97 -4.55
N ALA A 53 3.45 -11.77 -4.59
CA ALA A 53 4.09 -10.63 -5.24
C ALA A 53 5.47 -10.33 -4.60
N PHE A 54 5.54 -10.29 -3.27
CA PHE A 54 6.80 -10.11 -2.57
C PHE A 54 7.77 -11.26 -2.81
N LEU A 55 7.33 -12.52 -2.78
CA LEU A 55 8.18 -13.69 -3.09
C LEU A 55 8.72 -13.66 -4.53
N THR A 56 7.93 -13.15 -5.48
CA THR A 56 8.35 -12.97 -6.88
C THR A 56 9.48 -11.95 -6.99
N LEU A 57 9.43 -10.86 -6.22
CA LEU A 57 10.54 -9.93 -6.08
C LEU A 57 11.73 -10.57 -5.32
N GLU A 58 11.48 -11.23 -4.19
CA GLU A 58 12.52 -11.83 -3.33
C GLU A 58 13.36 -12.88 -4.08
N SER A 59 12.70 -13.70 -4.91
CA SER A 59 13.33 -14.70 -5.79
C SER A 59 14.06 -14.13 -7.01
N GLY A 60 14.00 -12.81 -7.25
CA GLY A 60 14.64 -12.16 -8.39
C GLY A 60 13.89 -12.33 -9.72
N ARG A 61 12.67 -12.86 -9.70
CA ARG A 61 11.83 -12.98 -10.92
C ARG A 61 11.28 -11.65 -11.39
N ALA A 62 11.21 -10.65 -10.51
CA ALA A 62 10.88 -9.27 -10.83
C ALA A 62 11.93 -8.32 -10.25
N ALA A 63 12.13 -7.18 -10.92
CA ALA A 63 13.05 -6.13 -10.48
C ALA A 63 12.42 -5.21 -9.42
N ALA A 64 11.09 -5.05 -9.43
CA ALA A 64 10.37 -4.26 -8.45
C ALA A 64 8.98 -4.85 -8.17
N PHE A 65 8.50 -4.66 -6.94
CA PHE A 65 7.11 -4.86 -6.54
C PHE A 65 6.43 -3.50 -6.34
N VAL A 66 5.41 -3.21 -7.15
CA VAL A 66 4.62 -1.96 -7.08
C VAL A 66 3.29 -2.24 -6.43
N MET A 67 3.03 -1.54 -5.33
CA MET A 67 1.82 -1.61 -4.51
C MET A 67 1.78 -0.39 -3.58
N ASP A 68 0.68 -0.24 -2.87
CA ASP A 68 0.44 0.76 -1.83
C ASP A 68 1.56 0.75 -0.77
N GLU A 69 2.03 1.94 -0.41
CA GLU A 69 3.22 2.14 0.42
C GLU A 69 3.15 1.36 1.75
N VAL A 70 2.02 1.46 2.46
CA VAL A 70 1.80 0.77 3.74
C VAL A 70 1.85 -0.76 3.60
N LEU A 71 1.38 -1.31 2.48
CA LEU A 71 1.45 -2.75 2.21
C LEU A 71 2.89 -3.17 1.91
N LEU A 72 3.66 -2.35 1.19
CA LEU A 72 5.08 -2.60 0.95
C LEU A 72 5.88 -2.60 2.26
N TYR A 73 5.67 -1.63 3.14
CA TYR A 73 6.30 -1.61 4.47
C TYR A 73 5.88 -2.80 5.34
N GLY A 74 4.61 -3.21 5.28
CA GLY A 74 4.14 -4.43 5.94
C GLY A 74 4.84 -5.70 5.43
N LYS A 75 5.16 -5.78 4.12
CA LYS A 75 5.97 -6.88 3.56
C LYS A 75 7.43 -6.78 3.97
N LEU A 76 8.00 -5.57 3.99
CA LEU A 76 9.37 -5.33 4.44
C LEU A 76 9.57 -5.76 5.91
N ALA A 77 8.59 -5.50 6.79
CA ALA A 77 8.59 -5.97 8.18
C ALA A 77 8.50 -7.51 8.33
N ASN A 78 8.15 -8.23 7.27
CA ASN A 78 8.13 -9.69 7.26
C ASN A 78 9.27 -10.32 6.44
N ALA A 79 10.02 -9.51 5.68
CA ALA A 79 11.14 -9.96 4.84
C ALA A 79 12.21 -10.69 5.64
N ARG A 80 12.94 -11.62 5.00
CA ARG A 80 14.05 -12.35 5.65
C ARG A 80 15.11 -11.38 6.17
N ASN A 81 15.56 -10.48 5.30
CA ASN A 81 16.47 -9.39 5.59
C ASN A 81 15.82 -8.07 5.16
N ALA A 82 15.23 -7.33 6.10
CA ALA A 82 14.57 -6.06 5.78
C ALA A 82 15.54 -5.02 5.17
N SER A 83 16.82 -5.06 5.57
CA SER A 83 17.89 -4.19 5.08
C SER A 83 18.26 -4.38 3.61
N ASP A 84 17.75 -5.40 2.93
CA ASP A 84 18.03 -5.64 1.52
C ASP A 84 17.10 -4.82 0.60
N TRP A 85 16.04 -4.24 1.16
CA TRP A 85 14.92 -3.68 0.42
C TRP A 85 14.75 -2.19 0.70
N ALA A 86 14.28 -1.46 -0.32
CA ALA A 86 13.79 -0.10 -0.17
C ALA A 86 12.44 0.08 -0.85
N VAL A 87 11.59 0.90 -0.22
CA VAL A 87 10.43 1.52 -0.85
C VAL A 87 10.92 2.85 -1.44
N VAL A 88 10.73 3.00 -2.75
CA VAL A 88 11.25 4.11 -3.56
C VAL A 88 10.19 4.52 -4.59
N GLY A 89 10.44 5.64 -5.26
CA GLY A 89 9.61 6.17 -6.34
C GLY A 89 8.60 7.20 -5.87
N THR A 90 8.20 8.06 -6.81
CA THR A 90 7.19 9.10 -6.57
C THR A 90 5.81 8.45 -6.47
N PRO A 91 4.97 8.75 -5.45
CA PRO A 91 3.61 8.23 -5.36
C PRO A 91 2.79 8.54 -6.62
N GLN A 92 2.09 7.53 -7.15
CA GLN A 92 1.35 7.65 -8.41
C GLN A 92 -0.14 7.93 -8.21
N SER A 93 -0.66 7.65 -7.01
CA SER A 93 -2.04 7.90 -6.61
C SER A 93 -2.09 8.16 -5.11
N LEU A 94 -3.16 8.85 -4.69
CA LEU A 94 -3.58 8.91 -3.29
C LEU A 94 -4.90 8.15 -3.19
N GLU A 95 -4.93 7.09 -2.38
CA GLU A 95 -6.06 6.17 -2.31
C GLU A 95 -6.58 6.09 -0.87
N ALA A 96 -7.91 6.23 -0.71
CA ALA A 96 -8.58 6.07 0.58
C ALA A 96 -8.96 4.61 0.79
N TYR A 97 -8.59 4.05 1.94
CA TYR A 97 -9.09 2.75 2.37
C TYR A 97 -10.43 2.90 3.07
N GLY A 98 -11.38 2.03 2.73
CA GLY A 98 -12.69 1.96 3.36
C GLY A 98 -13.17 0.52 3.53
N CYS A 99 -14.07 0.29 4.47
CA CYS A 99 -14.73 -0.99 4.64
C CYS A 99 -15.72 -1.22 3.49
N MET A 100 -15.43 -2.19 2.63
CA MET A 100 -16.32 -2.51 1.51
C MET A 100 -17.59 -3.21 1.99
N MET A 101 -18.72 -2.83 1.41
CA MET A 101 -20.04 -3.39 1.69
C MET A 101 -20.88 -3.45 0.41
N ARG A 102 -22.01 -4.16 0.45
CA ARG A 102 -22.95 -4.18 -0.68
C ARG A 102 -23.47 -2.77 -0.95
N LYS A 103 -23.62 -2.42 -2.22
CA LYS A 103 -24.32 -1.21 -2.63
C LYS A 103 -25.78 -1.24 -2.15
N ASP A 104 -26.37 -0.07 -1.99
CA ASP A 104 -27.78 0.15 -1.64
C ASP A 104 -28.21 -0.34 -0.23
N ASP A 105 -27.30 -0.91 0.56
CA ASP A 105 -27.52 -1.30 1.96
C ASP A 105 -27.25 -0.11 2.93
N LEU A 106 -28.05 0.95 2.78
CA LEU A 106 -27.84 2.22 3.48
C LEU A 106 -27.95 2.12 5.00
N ALA A 107 -28.81 1.21 5.49
CA ALA A 107 -28.97 0.98 6.92
C ALA A 107 -27.70 0.37 7.53
N PHE A 108 -27.11 -0.63 6.86
CA PHE A 108 -25.85 -1.22 7.30
C PHE A 108 -24.70 -0.21 7.21
N LYS A 109 -24.62 0.56 6.12
CA LYS A 109 -23.63 1.64 5.98
C LYS A 109 -23.69 2.61 7.15
N LYS A 110 -24.88 3.07 7.54
CA LYS A 110 -25.06 4.00 8.68
C LYS A 110 -24.50 3.45 9.99
N VAL A 111 -24.67 2.14 10.25
CA VAL A 111 -24.12 1.49 11.45
C VAL A 111 -22.59 1.46 11.41
N VAL A 112 -22.03 1.07 10.27
CA VAL A 112 -20.56 1.01 10.08
C VAL A 112 -19.94 2.40 10.20
N ASP A 113 -20.52 3.39 9.52
CA ASP A 113 -20.02 4.78 9.54
C ASP A 113 -20.09 5.36 10.95
N ALA A 114 -21.17 5.12 11.70
CA ALA A 114 -21.30 5.58 13.09
C ALA A 114 -20.23 4.95 14.01
N ALA A 115 -19.98 3.65 13.87
CA ALA A 115 -18.96 2.95 14.65
C ALA A 115 -17.55 3.47 14.31
N LEU A 116 -17.23 3.63 13.02
CA LEU A 116 -15.95 4.17 12.58
C LEU A 116 -15.76 5.62 13.06
N ALA A 117 -16.80 6.46 12.95
CA ALA A 117 -16.74 7.84 13.42
C ALA A 117 -16.47 7.92 14.93
N GLN A 118 -17.07 7.05 15.73
CA GLN A 118 -16.80 6.97 17.16
C GLN A 118 -15.35 6.57 17.45
N VAL A 119 -14.82 5.55 16.76
CA VAL A 119 -13.42 5.12 16.93
C VAL A 119 -12.44 6.22 16.51
N MET A 120 -12.72 6.90 15.40
CA MET A 120 -11.92 8.01 14.87
C MET A 120 -11.88 9.23 15.80
N THR A 121 -13.05 9.65 16.31
CA THR A 121 -13.18 10.91 17.07
C THR A 121 -12.90 10.76 18.56
N SER A 122 -12.92 9.55 19.11
CA SER A 122 -12.65 9.28 20.55
C SER A 122 -11.17 9.23 20.92
N GLY A 123 -10.27 9.28 19.93
CA GLY A 123 -8.82 9.06 20.10
C GLY A 123 -8.43 7.57 20.19
N GLU A 124 -9.39 6.65 20.07
CA GLU A 124 -9.09 5.22 19.96
C GLU A 124 -8.33 4.91 18.67
N ALA A 125 -8.70 5.54 17.55
CA ALA A 125 -8.01 5.38 16.28
C ALA A 125 -6.53 5.81 16.35
N ASP A 126 -6.19 6.84 17.13
CA ASP A 126 -4.79 7.22 17.38
C ASP A 126 -4.03 6.10 18.10
N ARG A 127 -4.64 5.49 19.13
CA ARG A 127 -4.01 4.36 19.85
C ARG A 127 -3.81 3.14 18.94
N ILE A 128 -4.81 2.82 18.12
CA ILE A 128 -4.71 1.76 17.11
C ILE A 128 -3.57 2.07 16.14
N TYR A 129 -3.49 3.31 15.65
CA TYR A 129 -2.42 3.73 14.75
C TYR A 129 -1.05 3.59 15.40
N THR A 130 -0.86 4.10 16.63
CA THR A 130 0.40 3.98 17.36
C THR A 130 0.83 2.52 17.51
N LYS A 131 -0.10 1.63 17.87
CA LYS A 131 0.18 0.20 18.05
C LYS A 131 0.70 -0.46 16.78
N TRP A 132 0.09 -0.18 15.62
CA TRP A 132 0.39 -0.90 14.38
C TRP A 132 1.48 -0.26 13.52
N PHE A 133 1.69 1.04 13.63
CA PHE A 133 2.59 1.78 12.73
C PHE A 133 3.80 2.42 13.43
N LEU A 134 3.72 2.64 14.75
CA LEU A 134 4.75 3.35 15.53
C LEU A 134 5.34 2.51 16.67
N GLN A 135 4.93 1.25 16.80
CA GLN A 135 5.44 0.30 17.80
C GLN A 135 5.86 -1.01 17.13
N PRO A 136 6.70 -1.83 17.80
CA PRO A 136 6.99 -3.20 17.39
C PRO A 136 5.72 -4.02 17.15
N ILE A 137 5.59 -4.61 15.96
CA ILE A 137 4.45 -5.47 15.60
C ILE A 137 4.88 -6.94 15.39
N PRO A 138 3.99 -7.92 15.68
CA PRO A 138 4.23 -9.32 15.33
C PRO A 138 4.44 -9.52 13.82
N PRO A 139 5.13 -10.60 13.39
CA PRO A 139 5.74 -11.64 14.23
C PRO A 139 7.19 -11.34 14.65
N LYS A 140 7.86 -10.37 14.01
CA LYS A 140 9.29 -10.11 14.18
C LYS A 140 9.63 -8.96 15.14
N GLY A 141 8.62 -8.26 15.68
CA GLY A 141 8.83 -7.11 16.55
C GLY A 141 9.44 -5.91 15.83
N LEU A 142 9.28 -5.82 14.51
CA LEU A 142 9.74 -4.66 13.74
C LEU A 142 8.75 -3.51 13.88
N ASN A 143 9.28 -2.28 13.95
CA ASN A 143 8.49 -1.06 13.95
C ASN A 143 8.51 -0.45 12.55
N LEU A 144 7.34 -0.14 11.98
CA LEU A 144 7.24 0.47 10.66
C LEU A 144 7.72 1.92 10.65
N ASN A 145 7.72 2.60 11.81
CA ASN A 145 8.02 4.02 11.96
C ASN A 145 7.21 4.91 10.99
N PHE A 146 5.99 4.49 10.66
CA PHE A 146 5.17 5.12 9.62
C PHE A 146 4.30 6.22 10.22
N GLN A 147 4.68 7.48 10.01
CA GLN A 147 3.99 8.63 10.61
C GLN A 147 2.61 8.87 9.99
N MET A 148 1.65 9.21 10.83
CA MET A 148 0.28 9.50 10.37
C MET A 148 0.27 10.74 9.48
N SER A 149 -0.26 10.59 8.27
CA SER A 149 -0.38 11.68 7.31
C SER A 149 -1.29 12.80 7.81
N TYR A 150 -1.09 14.02 7.30
CA TYR A 150 -1.97 15.15 7.60
C TYR A 150 -3.43 14.88 7.17
N ALA A 151 -3.61 14.22 6.03
CA ALA A 151 -4.92 13.82 5.54
C ALA A 151 -5.65 12.88 6.52
N LEU A 152 -4.97 11.87 7.04
CA LEU A 152 -5.55 10.94 8.01
C LEU A 152 -5.83 11.61 9.36
N LYS A 153 -4.94 12.48 9.84
CA LYS A 153 -5.18 13.30 11.04
C LYS A 153 -6.43 14.18 10.92
N ARG A 154 -6.68 14.74 9.73
CA ARG A 154 -7.91 15.50 9.44
C ARG A 154 -9.13 14.60 9.43
N LEU A 155 -9.03 13.43 8.81
CA LEU A 155 -10.12 12.46 8.75
C LEU A 155 -10.55 12.01 10.15
N TYR A 156 -9.61 11.81 11.08
CA TYR A 156 -9.94 11.43 12.45
C TYR A 156 -10.76 12.50 13.20
N LYS A 157 -10.53 13.78 12.89
CA LYS A 157 -11.28 14.90 13.47
C LYS A 157 -12.65 15.11 12.83
N SER A 158 -12.77 14.80 11.54
CA SER A 158 -13.99 14.98 10.76
C SER A 158 -14.13 13.82 9.76
N PRO A 159 -14.70 12.68 10.22
CA PRO A 159 -14.86 11.50 9.38
C PRO A 159 -15.72 11.79 8.14
N SER A 160 -15.31 11.23 7.01
CA SER A 160 -16.00 11.37 5.72
C SER A 160 -15.73 10.15 4.85
N ASP A 161 -16.70 9.81 4.01
CA ASP A 161 -16.59 8.81 2.95
C ASP A 161 -16.46 9.45 1.55
N LYS A 162 -16.24 10.77 1.48
CA LYS A 162 -16.00 11.46 0.21
C LYS A 162 -14.70 10.92 -0.40
N ALA A 163 -14.80 10.46 -1.64
CA ALA A 163 -13.64 10.05 -2.43
C ALA A 163 -12.65 11.22 -2.60
N TYR A 164 -11.37 10.90 -2.72
CA TYR A 164 -10.37 11.87 -3.18
C TYR A 164 -10.71 12.28 -4.62
N ASP A 165 -10.62 13.58 -4.89
CA ASP A 165 -10.81 14.16 -6.22
C ASP A 165 -9.61 13.86 -7.14
#